data_AF-A0A444KI43-F1
#
_entry.id   AF-A0A444KI43-F1
#
_cell.length_a   1.000
_cell.length_b   1.000
_cell.length_c   1.000
_cell.angle_alpha   90.00
_cell.angle_beta   90.00
_cell.angle_gamma   90.00
#
_symmetry.space_group_name_H-M   'P 1'
#
loop_
_entity.id
_entity.type
_entity.pdbx_description
1 polymer ?
#
loop_
_entity_poly.entity_id
_entity_poly.type
_entity_poly.pdbx_seq_one_letter_code
_entity_poly.pdbx_strand_id
1 'polypeptide(L)'
;MAKIKVANPVVELDGDEMTRIIWQFIKDKLIHPYLDIKLDYYDLGIEHRDATNDQVTIDSANAIKKYGVGVKCATITPDEQRVEEFKLKKMWKSPNGTIRNILGGTIFREPIIMKNVPRLVPGWIKPIIVGRHAFGEQYRATDFRYPGKGKLTIKFVGEDGTVIEHDVFD
;
A
#
# COMPACT_ATOMS: atom_id res chain seq x y z
N MET A 1 23.24 -23.91 -15.02
CA MET A 1 23.88 -22.66 -14.57
C MET A 1 23.75 -22.57 -13.06
N ALA A 2 24.77 -22.09 -12.35
CA ALA A 2 24.64 -21.78 -10.93
C ALA A 2 23.72 -20.57 -10.74
N LYS A 3 22.91 -20.57 -9.67
CA LYS A 3 22.05 -19.43 -9.34
C LYS A 3 22.88 -18.23 -8.89
N ILE A 4 22.40 -17.02 -9.17
CA ILE A 4 23.01 -15.78 -8.68
C ILE A 4 22.73 -15.67 -7.18
N LYS A 5 23.79 -15.57 -6.38
CA LYS A 5 23.68 -15.40 -4.94
C LYS A 5 23.28 -13.97 -4.58
N VAL A 6 22.23 -13.82 -3.79
CA VAL A 6 21.79 -12.53 -3.25
C VAL A 6 22.20 -12.44 -1.79
N ALA A 7 23.02 -11.44 -1.45
CA ALA A 7 23.68 -11.36 -0.14
C ALA A 7 22.72 -11.09 1.03
N ASN A 8 21.68 -10.27 0.80
CA ASN A 8 20.72 -9.86 1.81
C ASN A 8 19.30 -10.31 1.43
N PRO A 9 18.42 -10.56 2.41
CA PRO A 9 17.04 -10.89 2.11
C PRO A 9 16.28 -9.70 1.52
N VAL A 10 15.23 -10.01 0.76
CA VAL A 10 14.22 -9.05 0.31
C VAL A 10 12.93 -9.35 1.03
N VAL A 11 12.24 -8.32 1.54
CA VAL A 11 10.93 -8.49 2.17
C VAL A 11 9.89 -8.72 1.07
N GLU A 12 9.18 -9.83 1.14
CA GLU A 12 8.15 -10.20 0.20
C GLU A 12 6.77 -10.00 0.84
N LEU A 13 5.94 -9.17 0.23
CA LEU A 13 4.60 -8.87 0.69
C LEU A 13 3.61 -9.44 -0.33
N ASP A 14 3.01 -10.57 -0.02
CA ASP A 14 2.05 -11.24 -0.89
C ASP A 14 0.72 -10.47 -0.97
N GLY A 15 -0.19 -10.91 -1.83
CA GLY A 15 -1.40 -10.14 -2.15
C GLY A 15 -2.62 -10.99 -2.44
N ASP A 16 -3.53 -10.40 -3.22
CA ASP A 16 -4.89 -10.89 -3.41
C ASP A 16 -5.22 -11.21 -4.88
N GLU A 17 -6.31 -11.96 -5.06
CA GLU A 17 -6.98 -12.25 -6.35
C GLU A 17 -6.01 -12.73 -7.45
N MET A 18 -6.19 -12.25 -8.69
CA MET A 18 -5.36 -12.65 -9.83
C MET A 18 -3.89 -12.29 -9.65
N THR A 19 -3.60 -11.20 -8.93
CA THR A 19 -2.21 -10.80 -8.71
C THR A 19 -1.45 -11.79 -7.85
N ARG A 20 -2.09 -12.43 -6.86
CA ARG A 20 -1.49 -13.51 -6.05
C ARG A 20 -1.08 -14.71 -6.90
N ILE A 21 -1.93 -15.09 -7.86
CA ILE A 21 -1.64 -16.21 -8.78
C ILE A 21 -0.46 -15.88 -9.69
N ILE A 22 -0.46 -14.68 -10.28
CA ILE A 22 0.63 -14.20 -11.15
C ILE A 22 1.92 -14.06 -10.35
N TRP A 23 1.84 -13.60 -9.09
CA TRP A 23 2.96 -13.43 -8.19
C TRP A 23 3.70 -14.75 -7.95
N GLN A 24 2.96 -15.81 -7.65
CA GLN A 24 3.52 -17.14 -7.48
C GLN A 24 4.18 -17.64 -8.77
N PHE A 25 3.53 -17.44 -9.93
CA PHE A 25 4.10 -17.80 -11.23
C PHE A 25 5.44 -17.07 -11.50
N ILE A 26 5.51 -15.77 -11.23
CA ILE A 26 6.74 -14.97 -11.39
C ILE A 26 7.85 -15.55 -10.52
N LYS A 27 7.57 -15.83 -9.24
CA LYS A 27 8.55 -16.43 -8.33
C LYS A 27 9.09 -17.76 -8.87
N ASP A 28 8.18 -18.66 -9.24
CA ASP A 28 8.53 -20.02 -9.64
C ASP A 28 9.24 -20.11 -10.99
N LYS A 29 8.88 -19.24 -11.94
CA LYS A 29 9.38 -19.31 -13.32
C LYS A 29 10.50 -18.32 -13.61
N LEU A 30 10.50 -17.17 -12.95
CA LEU A 30 11.35 -16.03 -13.31
C LEU A 30 12.33 -15.62 -12.20
N ILE A 31 12.12 -16.05 -10.95
CA ILE A 31 12.99 -15.68 -9.82
C ILE A 31 13.78 -16.88 -9.31
N HIS A 32 13.12 -17.86 -8.69
CA HIS A 32 13.76 -19.00 -8.03
C HIS A 32 14.64 -19.88 -8.94
N PRO A 33 14.38 -20.03 -10.26
CA PRO A 33 15.28 -20.76 -11.14
C PRO A 33 16.64 -20.09 -11.30
N TYR A 34 16.72 -18.76 -11.10
CA TYR A 34 17.90 -17.96 -11.43
C TYR A 34 18.58 -17.34 -10.21
N LEU A 35 17.85 -17.10 -9.12
CA LEU A 35 18.36 -16.46 -7.90
C LEU A 35 18.36 -17.43 -6.71
N ASP A 36 19.47 -17.45 -6.00
CA ASP A 36 19.57 -17.96 -4.63
C ASP A 36 19.35 -16.76 -3.70
N ILE A 37 18.08 -16.51 -3.38
CA ILE A 37 17.60 -15.34 -2.66
C ILE A 37 16.74 -15.77 -1.47
N LYS A 38 16.98 -15.15 -0.31
CA LYS A 38 16.10 -15.29 0.85
C LYS A 38 14.98 -14.26 0.77
N LEU A 39 13.74 -14.73 0.81
CA LEU A 39 12.56 -13.87 0.91
C LEU A 39 12.04 -13.90 2.35
N ASP A 40 11.97 -12.73 2.99
CA ASP A 40 11.34 -12.58 4.30
C ASP A 40 9.84 -12.32 4.06
N TYR A 41 9.05 -13.40 4.17
CA TYR A 41 7.70 -13.48 3.61
C TYR A 41 6.63 -12.99 4.58
N TYR A 42 5.73 -12.15 4.09
CA TYR A 42 4.55 -11.65 4.78
C TYR A 42 3.32 -11.79 3.89
N ASP A 43 2.32 -12.55 4.33
CA ASP A 43 1.07 -12.70 3.59
C ASP A 43 0.14 -11.52 3.87
N LEU A 44 0.01 -10.58 2.92
CA LEU A 44 -0.95 -9.48 3.05
C LEU A 44 -2.29 -9.77 2.37
N GLY A 45 -2.57 -11.03 2.05
CA GLY A 45 -3.89 -11.47 1.63
C GLY A 45 -4.97 -11.05 2.63
N ILE A 46 -6.15 -10.69 2.12
CA ILE A 46 -7.22 -10.07 2.92
C ILE A 46 -7.63 -10.95 4.11
N GLU A 47 -7.69 -12.26 3.94
CA GLU A 47 -8.02 -13.21 5.01
C GLU A 47 -6.94 -13.28 6.08
N HIS A 48 -5.65 -13.25 5.70
CA HIS A 48 -4.55 -13.28 6.68
C HIS A 48 -4.43 -11.95 7.43
N ARG A 49 -4.67 -10.83 6.75
CA ARG A 49 -4.81 -9.52 7.40
C ARG A 49 -5.97 -9.54 8.39
N ASP A 50 -7.13 -10.07 8.02
CA ASP A 50 -8.25 -10.17 8.95
C ASP A 50 -7.92 -11.06 10.16
N ALA A 51 -7.33 -12.23 9.92
CA ALA A 51 -6.92 -13.18 10.97
C ALA A 51 -5.96 -12.54 12.00
N THR A 52 -5.01 -11.73 11.52
CA THR A 52 -3.98 -11.07 12.35
C THR A 52 -4.39 -9.69 12.87
N ASN A 53 -5.63 -9.27 12.65
CA ASN A 53 -6.10 -7.91 12.94
C ASN A 53 -5.24 -6.82 12.30
N ASP A 54 -4.78 -7.08 11.08
CA ASP A 54 -3.90 -6.25 10.24
C ASP A 54 -2.48 -6.04 10.79
N GLN A 55 -2.08 -6.80 11.82
CA GLN A 55 -0.72 -6.73 12.40
C GLN A 55 0.35 -7.13 11.39
N VAL A 56 0.08 -8.12 10.53
CA VAL A 56 1.00 -8.57 9.47
C VAL A 56 1.42 -7.42 8.53
N THR A 57 0.51 -6.47 8.27
CA THR A 57 0.80 -5.28 7.47
C THR A 57 1.84 -4.39 8.14
N ILE A 58 1.71 -4.17 9.45
CA ILE A 58 2.66 -3.36 10.24
C ILE A 58 4.01 -4.06 10.33
N ASP A 59 4.01 -5.37 10.58
CA ASP A 59 5.22 -6.18 10.69
C ASP A 59 6.01 -6.18 9.39
N SER A 60 5.33 -6.31 8.25
CA SER A 60 5.95 -6.23 6.93
C SER A 60 6.62 -4.87 6.68
N ALA A 61 5.99 -3.77 7.10
CA ALA A 61 6.58 -2.42 6.96
C ALA A 61 7.83 -2.25 7.83
N ASN A 62 7.83 -2.78 9.05
CA ASN A 62 9.00 -2.77 9.92
C ASN A 62 10.12 -3.67 9.42
N ALA A 63 9.79 -4.80 8.78
CA ALA A 63 10.77 -5.62 8.09
C ALA A 63 11.42 -4.86 6.93
N ILE A 64 10.64 -4.10 6.15
CA ILE A 64 11.20 -3.24 5.09
C ILE A 64 12.15 -2.21 5.70
N LYS A 65 11.81 -1.57 6.83
CA LYS A 65 12.76 -0.66 7.51
C LYS A 65 14.05 -1.35 7.91
N LYS A 66 13.97 -2.60 8.38
CA LYS A 66 15.12 -3.38 8.83
C LYS A 66 16.05 -3.76 7.67
N TYR A 67 15.52 -4.24 6.54
CA TYR A 67 16.33 -4.76 5.43
C TYR A 67 16.51 -3.77 4.27
N GLY A 68 15.76 -2.68 4.25
CA GLY A 68 15.85 -1.59 3.27
C GLY A 68 15.09 -1.82 1.96
N VAL A 69 14.76 -3.07 1.61
CA VAL A 69 14.11 -3.41 0.33
C VAL A 69 12.90 -4.30 0.54
N GLY A 70 11.77 -3.90 -0.04
CA GLY A 70 10.53 -4.68 -0.09
C GLY A 70 9.96 -4.75 -1.50
N VAL A 71 9.30 -5.85 -1.82
CA VAL A 71 8.57 -6.06 -3.06
C VAL A 71 7.16 -6.55 -2.71
N LYS A 72 6.14 -5.91 -3.29
CA LYS A 72 4.76 -6.06 -2.85
C LYS A 72 3.80 -6.38 -4.00
N CYS A 73 2.99 -7.41 -3.80
CA CYS A 73 1.84 -7.75 -4.63
C CYS A 73 0.65 -6.82 -4.35
N ALA A 74 -0.27 -6.67 -5.32
CA ALA A 74 -1.47 -5.87 -5.13
C ALA A 74 -2.40 -6.53 -4.08
N THR A 75 -3.09 -5.69 -3.30
CA THR A 75 -3.92 -6.12 -2.16
C THR A 75 -5.25 -5.39 -2.17
N ILE A 76 -6.30 -6.07 -1.75
CA ILE A 76 -7.65 -5.52 -1.56
C ILE A 76 -7.61 -4.43 -0.47
N THR A 77 -8.31 -3.32 -0.71
CA THR A 77 -8.71 -2.40 0.38
C THR A 77 -10.23 -2.57 0.51
N PRO A 78 -10.72 -3.24 1.58
CA PRO A 78 -12.10 -3.67 1.64
C PRO A 78 -13.05 -2.49 1.86
N ASP A 79 -14.10 -2.44 1.04
CA ASP A 79 -15.33 -1.68 1.27
C ASP A 79 -16.40 -2.59 1.89
N GLU A 80 -17.63 -2.10 2.03
CA GLU A 80 -18.74 -2.86 2.60
C GLU A 80 -19.00 -4.18 1.83
N GLN A 81 -18.90 -4.16 0.50
CA GLN A 81 -19.11 -5.36 -0.32
C GLN A 81 -18.03 -6.41 -0.06
N ARG A 82 -16.77 -5.99 0.03
CA ARG A 82 -15.66 -6.90 0.35
C ARG A 82 -15.73 -7.44 1.78
N VAL A 83 -16.27 -6.67 2.73
CA VAL A 83 -16.55 -7.16 4.09
C VAL A 83 -17.56 -8.29 4.06
N GLU A 84 -18.63 -8.16 3.28
CA GLU A 84 -19.64 -9.23 3.12
C GLU A 84 -19.07 -10.45 2.38
N GLU A 85 -18.36 -10.23 1.27
CA GLU A 85 -17.78 -11.29 0.44
C GLU A 85 -16.83 -12.19 1.23
N PHE A 86 -15.91 -11.59 1.99
CA PHE A 86 -14.88 -12.30 2.73
C PHE A 86 -15.22 -12.51 4.22
N LYS A 87 -16.40 -12.08 4.67
CA LYS A 87 -16.86 -12.14 6.06
C LYS A 87 -15.85 -11.53 7.05
N LEU A 88 -15.35 -10.35 6.70
CA LEU A 88 -14.31 -9.67 7.47
C LEU A 88 -14.84 -9.15 8.80
N LYS A 89 -13.97 -9.06 9.81
CA LYS A 89 -14.30 -8.47 11.12
C LYS A 89 -14.68 -6.99 11.01
N LYS A 90 -14.04 -6.27 10.09
CA LYS A 90 -14.30 -4.85 9.78
C LYS A 90 -13.66 -4.43 8.46
N MET A 91 -13.97 -3.21 8.01
CA MET A 91 -13.26 -2.56 6.91
C MET A 91 -11.83 -2.19 7.34
N TRP A 92 -10.87 -3.05 7.01
CA TRP A 92 -9.45 -2.79 7.26
C TRP A 92 -8.92 -1.63 6.40
N LYS A 93 -7.98 -0.87 6.94
CA LYS A 93 -7.32 0.21 6.20
C LYS A 93 -6.49 -0.36 5.05
N SER A 94 -6.20 0.48 4.05
CA SER A 94 -5.36 0.09 2.92
C SER A 94 -3.96 -0.30 3.39
N PRO A 95 -3.45 -1.51 3.06
CA PRO A 95 -2.09 -1.90 3.42
C PRO A 95 -1.05 -0.95 2.86
N ASN A 96 -1.30 -0.44 1.64
CA ASN A 96 -0.44 0.55 1.00
C ASN A 96 -0.35 1.84 1.83
N GLY A 97 -1.46 2.30 2.41
CA GLY A 97 -1.49 3.49 3.27
C GLY A 97 -0.71 3.26 4.56
N THR A 98 -0.93 2.13 5.23
CA THR A 98 -0.21 1.74 6.45
C THR A 98 1.30 1.68 6.23
N ILE A 99 1.75 0.96 5.20
CA ILE A 99 3.18 0.83 4.87
C ILE A 99 3.80 2.20 4.56
N ARG A 100 3.15 3.04 3.76
CA ARG A 100 3.66 4.38 3.42
C ARG A 100 3.76 5.29 4.64
N ASN A 101 2.78 5.25 5.54
CA ASN A 101 2.80 6.04 6.76
C ASN A 101 3.95 5.62 7.69
N ILE A 102 4.29 4.33 7.71
CA ILE A 102 5.41 3.81 8.50
C ILE A 102 6.74 4.18 7.86
N LEU A 103 6.92 3.98 6.55
CA LEU A 103 8.18 4.21 5.85
C LEU A 103 8.49 5.68 5.55
N GLY A 104 7.46 6.46 5.21
CA GLY A 104 7.61 7.80 4.64
C GLY A 104 8.19 7.79 3.21
N GLY A 105 8.12 8.93 2.53
CA GLY A 105 8.80 9.16 1.25
C GLY A 105 7.89 9.56 0.09
N THR A 106 8.42 9.35 -1.13
CA THR A 106 7.79 9.73 -2.41
C THR A 106 7.65 8.51 -3.28
N ILE A 107 6.47 8.31 -3.86
CA ILE A 107 6.22 7.24 -4.82
C ILE A 107 6.49 7.78 -6.21
N PHE A 108 7.46 7.18 -6.90
CA PHE A 108 7.70 7.45 -8.31
C PHE A 108 6.93 6.45 -9.16
N ARG A 109 6.20 6.95 -10.15
CA ARG A 109 5.51 6.13 -11.16
C ARG A 109 5.99 6.54 -12.54
N GLU A 110 6.49 5.57 -13.29
CA GLU A 110 6.94 5.76 -14.67
C GLU A 110 6.29 4.73 -15.61
N PRO A 111 6.12 5.04 -16.90
CA PRO A 111 5.60 4.10 -17.86
C PRO A 111 6.68 3.13 -18.36
N ILE A 112 6.33 1.85 -18.54
CA ILE A 112 7.15 0.90 -19.31
C ILE A 112 6.80 1.07 -20.79
N ILE A 113 7.70 1.68 -21.57
CA ILE A 113 7.46 2.02 -22.97
C ILE A 113 7.84 0.86 -23.90
N MET A 114 6.90 0.45 -24.76
CA MET A 114 7.11 -0.55 -25.81
C MET A 114 6.99 0.10 -27.19
N LYS A 115 7.97 -0.11 -28.07
CA LYS A 115 8.02 0.52 -29.41
C LYS A 115 6.81 0.19 -30.28
N ASN A 116 6.21 -0.98 -30.07
CA ASN A 116 5.08 -1.51 -30.83
C ASN A 116 3.71 -1.22 -30.19
N VAL A 117 3.64 -0.49 -29.08
CA VAL A 117 2.38 -0.10 -28.43
C VAL A 117 2.17 1.41 -28.62
N PRO A 118 1.16 1.84 -29.42
CA PRO A 118 0.90 3.26 -29.65
C PRO A 118 0.40 3.95 -28.38
N ARG A 119 0.71 5.25 -28.27
CA ARG A 119 0.30 6.08 -27.13
C ARG A 119 -1.01 6.80 -27.44
N LEU A 120 -1.88 6.91 -26.43
CA LEU A 120 -3.14 7.65 -26.54
C LEU A 120 -2.94 9.15 -26.74
N VAL A 121 -1.85 9.71 -26.19
CA VAL A 121 -1.46 11.11 -26.37
C VAL A 121 -0.24 11.15 -27.30
N PRO A 122 -0.41 11.50 -28.59
CA PRO A 122 0.65 11.36 -29.59
C PRO A 122 1.89 12.21 -29.31
N GLY A 123 1.70 13.39 -28.70
CA GLY A 123 2.78 14.33 -28.37
C GLY A 123 3.71 13.87 -27.25
N TRP A 124 3.35 12.82 -26.50
CA TRP A 124 4.21 12.29 -25.44
C TRP A 124 5.33 11.44 -26.02
N ILE A 125 6.41 12.09 -26.47
CA ILE A 125 7.58 11.42 -27.07
C ILE A 125 8.66 11.04 -26.04
N LYS A 126 8.53 11.50 -24.80
CA LYS A 126 9.40 11.18 -23.66
C LYS A 126 8.56 10.68 -22.48
N PRO A 127 9.11 9.83 -21.60
CA PRO A 127 8.40 9.38 -20.41
C PRO A 127 8.10 10.56 -19.47
N ILE A 128 6.97 10.48 -18.78
CA ILE A 128 6.59 11.40 -17.71
C ILE A 128 6.61 10.59 -16.41
N ILE A 129 7.34 11.09 -15.42
CA ILE A 129 7.44 10.46 -14.10
C ILE A 129 6.61 11.26 -13.12
N VAL A 130 5.70 10.60 -12.41
CA VAL A 130 4.91 11.22 -11.35
C VAL A 130 5.56 10.92 -10.01
N GLY A 131 6.09 11.96 -9.36
CA GLY A 131 6.51 11.91 -7.96
C GLY A 131 5.33 12.27 -7.06
N ARG A 132 4.75 11.28 -6.39
CA ARG A 132 3.59 11.46 -5.52
C ARG A 132 4.00 11.43 -4.05
N HIS A 133 3.64 12.47 -3.31
CA HIS A 133 3.80 12.50 -1.85
C HIS A 133 3.01 11.36 -1.20
N ALA A 134 3.67 10.57 -0.34
CA ALA A 134 3.10 9.33 0.18
C ALA A 134 2.53 9.45 1.61
N PHE A 135 2.36 10.66 2.14
CA PHE A 135 1.97 10.89 3.53
C PHE A 135 0.80 11.86 3.68
N GLY A 136 -0.13 11.55 4.59
CA GLY A 136 -1.19 12.46 5.02
C GLY A 136 -2.43 12.50 4.11
N GLU A 137 -3.07 13.68 4.10
CA GLU A 137 -4.30 13.98 3.34
C GLU A 137 -5.42 12.94 3.58
N GLN A 138 -6.19 12.61 2.54
CA GLN A 138 -7.25 11.61 2.58
C GLN A 138 -6.81 10.23 3.08
N TYR A 139 -5.51 9.89 3.03
CA TYR A 139 -4.99 8.61 3.51
C TYR A 139 -4.77 8.56 5.03
N ARG A 140 -4.89 9.70 5.71
CA ARG A 140 -4.90 9.82 7.18
C ARG A 140 -6.09 10.62 7.70
N ALA A 141 -7.10 10.83 6.87
CA ALA A 141 -8.32 11.51 7.27
C ALA A 141 -9.10 10.67 8.29
N THR A 142 -9.92 11.36 9.08
CA THR A 142 -10.98 10.77 9.89
C THR A 142 -12.29 11.13 9.23
N ASP A 143 -13.04 10.12 8.82
CA ASP A 143 -14.35 10.25 8.21
C ASP A 143 -15.43 9.69 9.13
N PHE A 144 -16.62 10.30 9.04
CA PHE A 144 -17.82 9.84 9.72
C PHE A 144 -19.05 10.35 8.97
N ARG A 145 -20.17 9.64 9.12
CA ARG A 145 -21.44 10.06 8.55
C ARG A 145 -22.16 10.99 9.53
N TYR A 146 -22.62 12.14 9.05
CA TYR A 146 -23.49 13.01 9.84
C TYR A 146 -24.82 12.28 10.16
N PRO A 147 -25.23 12.19 11.43
CA PRO A 147 -26.47 11.53 11.82
C PRO A 147 -27.73 12.37 11.49
N GLY A 148 -27.56 13.68 11.22
CA GLY A 148 -28.62 14.62 10.94
C GLY A 148 -28.09 16.04 10.71
N LYS A 149 -28.98 17.03 10.70
CA LYS A 149 -28.60 18.45 10.63
C LYS A 149 -27.78 18.83 11.87
N GLY A 150 -26.76 19.67 11.70
CA GLY A 150 -25.92 20.12 12.79
C GLY A 150 -24.92 21.19 12.35
N LYS A 151 -24.13 21.66 13.32
CA LYS A 151 -23.03 22.60 13.11
C LYS A 151 -21.71 21.85 13.11
N LEU A 152 -20.84 22.13 12.15
CA LEU A 152 -19.51 21.55 12.05
C LEU A 152 -18.46 22.60 12.45
N THR A 153 -17.68 22.28 13.47
CA THR A 153 -16.52 23.08 13.88
C THR A 153 -15.24 22.31 13.64
N ILE A 154 -14.14 23.04 13.39
CA ILE A 154 -12.79 22.51 13.45
C ILE A 154 -12.10 23.09 14.69
N LYS A 155 -11.47 22.21 15.47
CA LYS A 155 -10.86 22.55 16.75
C LYS A 155 -9.41 22.11 16.80
N PHE A 156 -8.55 23.03 17.21
CA PHE A 156 -7.16 22.80 17.56
C PHE A 156 -6.98 22.96 19.08
N VAL A 157 -6.23 22.04 19.68
CA VAL A 157 -5.81 22.10 21.07
C VAL A 157 -4.30 21.94 21.07
N GLY A 158 -3.58 23.02 21.36
CA GLY A 158 -2.14 23.05 21.48
C GLY A 158 -1.65 22.33 22.74
N GLU A 159 -0.40 21.87 22.72
CA GLU A 159 0.23 21.25 23.89
C GLU A 159 0.38 22.24 25.07
N ASP A 160 0.39 23.53 24.77
CA ASP A 160 0.37 24.64 25.74
C ASP A 160 -1.02 24.94 26.32
N GLY A 161 -2.04 24.21 25.88
CA GLY A 161 -3.44 24.42 26.25
C GLY A 161 -4.16 25.49 25.42
N THR A 162 -3.51 26.09 24.41
CA THR A 162 -4.16 27.04 23.51
C THR A 162 -5.26 26.33 22.71
N VAL A 163 -6.48 26.85 22.77
CA VAL A 163 -7.62 26.30 22.03
C VAL A 163 -8.04 27.28 20.93
N ILE A 164 -8.11 26.79 19.70
CA ILE A 164 -8.65 27.52 18.55
C ILE A 164 -9.82 26.71 18.02
N GLU A 165 -10.99 27.34 17.86
CA GLU A 165 -12.17 26.70 17.29
C GLU A 165 -12.80 27.63 16.25
N HIS A 166 -13.07 27.09 15.07
CA HIS A 166 -13.68 27.82 13.97
C HIS A 166 -14.84 27.02 13.39
N ASP A 167 -15.84 27.75 12.90
CA ASP A 167 -16.91 27.17 12.11
C ASP A 167 -16.37 26.81 10.73
N VAL A 168 -16.71 25.62 10.24
CA VAL A 168 -16.20 25.17 8.93
C VAL A 168 -16.92 25.88 7.78
N PHE A 169 -18.12 26.41 8.01
CA PHE A 169 -19.00 26.89 6.95
C PHE A 169 -19.90 28.09 7.32
N ASP A 170 -19.57 28.84 8.39
CA ASP A 170 -20.22 30.12 8.75
C ASP A 170 -19.25 31.30 8.60
#